data_AF-A0A931ZFJ2-F1
#
_entry.id   AF-A0A931ZFJ2-F1
#
_cell.length_a   1.000
_cell.length_b   1.000
_cell.length_c   1.000
_cell.angle_alpha   90.00
_cell.angle_beta   90.00
_cell.angle_gamma   90.00
#
_symmetry.space_group_name_H-M   'P 1'
#
loop_
_entity.id
_entity.type
_entity.pdbx_description
1 polymer ?
#
loop_
_entity_poly.entity_id
_entity_poly.type
_entity_poly.pdbx_seq_one_letter_code
_entity_poly.pdbx_strand_id
1 'polypeptide(L)'
;MTLLPSLRDRAYDLKWDDFIEILGSVINFAAFLGAGIALLFFIWGAIQYILAAGVEEKTETAKKTMLYALIGLVVMLAAYVIVGYVFREAGVANPPTPSPSP
;
A
#
# COMPACT_ATOMS: atom_id res chain seq x y z
N MET A 1 -6.49 -42.73 17.89
CA MET A 1 -5.20 -42.21 17.39
C MET A 1 -5.42 -41.41 16.09
N THR A 2 -6.33 -40.43 16.09
CA THR A 2 -6.70 -39.62 14.89
C THR A 2 -7.08 -38.16 15.22
N LEU A 3 -6.63 -37.63 16.37
CA LEU A 3 -6.92 -36.25 16.83
C LEU A 3 -5.95 -35.17 16.27
N LEU A 4 -5.25 -35.44 15.16
CA LEU A 4 -4.18 -34.58 14.62
C LEU A 4 -4.41 -33.90 13.24
N PRO A 5 -5.55 -34.07 12.52
CA PRO A 5 -5.84 -33.22 11.36
C PRO A 5 -6.26 -31.80 11.75
N SER A 6 -7.22 -31.66 12.66
CA SER A 6 -7.83 -30.37 13.02
C SER A 6 -6.91 -29.42 13.77
N LEU A 7 -5.84 -29.92 14.42
CA LEU A 7 -4.82 -29.07 15.06
C LEU A 7 -3.72 -28.63 14.08
N ARG A 8 -3.43 -29.43 13.05
CA ARG A 8 -2.46 -29.09 12.02
C ARG A 8 -3.01 -27.99 11.10
N ASP A 9 -4.29 -28.08 10.74
CA ASP A 9 -4.94 -27.08 9.89
C ASP A 9 -5.02 -25.73 10.62
N ARG A 10 -5.45 -25.71 11.90
CA ARG A 10 -5.46 -24.47 12.71
C ARG A 10 -4.08 -23.89 13.00
N ALA A 11 -3.06 -24.73 13.21
CA ALA A 11 -1.70 -24.24 13.41
C ALA A 11 -1.09 -23.64 12.13
N TYR A 12 -1.54 -24.09 10.95
CA TYR A 12 -1.19 -23.49 9.67
C TYR A 12 -1.88 -22.12 9.53
N ASP A 13 -3.21 -22.08 9.67
CA ASP A 13 -4.02 -20.85 9.54
C ASP A 13 -3.54 -19.72 10.46
N LEU A 14 -3.29 -20.01 11.75
CA LEU A 14 -2.76 -19.03 12.71
C LEU A 14 -1.46 -18.38 12.21
N LYS A 15 -0.55 -19.15 11.60
CA LYS A 15 0.73 -18.63 11.11
C LYS A 15 0.57 -17.79 9.84
N TRP A 16 -0.44 -18.07 9.03
CA TRP A 16 -0.73 -17.30 7.82
C TRP A 16 -1.43 -16.00 8.15
N ASP A 17 -2.43 -16.02 9.03
CA ASP A 17 -3.17 -14.83 9.43
C ASP A 17 -2.24 -13.78 10.06
N ASP A 18 -1.38 -14.20 11.00
CA ASP A 18 -0.39 -13.30 11.63
C ASP A 18 0.56 -12.67 10.60
N PHE A 19 1.04 -13.46 9.62
CA PHE A 19 1.93 -12.97 8.57
C PHE A 19 1.23 -11.96 7.66
N ILE A 20 -0.01 -12.23 7.30
CA ILE A 20 -0.85 -11.39 6.44
C ILE A 20 -1.22 -10.08 7.15
N GLU A 21 -1.53 -10.13 8.45
CA GLU A 21 -1.82 -8.94 9.26
C GLU A 21 -0.60 -8.02 9.37
N ILE A 22 0.58 -8.58 9.66
CA ILE A 22 1.83 -7.81 9.71
C ILE A 22 2.12 -7.18 8.35
N LEU A 23 1.96 -7.92 7.25
CA LEU A 23 2.15 -7.39 5.90
C LEU A 23 1.17 -6.25 5.60
N GLY A 24 -0.12 -6.43 5.87
CA GLY A 24 -1.14 -5.41 5.66
C GLY A 24 -0.85 -4.13 6.46
N SER A 25 -0.40 -4.28 7.71
CA SER A 25 -0.01 -3.16 8.57
C SER A 25 1.21 -2.40 8.00
N VAL A 26 2.26 -3.12 7.61
CA VAL A 26 3.48 -2.52 7.04
C VAL A 26 3.17 -1.80 5.72
N ILE A 27 2.34 -2.39 4.86
CA ILE A 27 1.97 -1.79 3.56
C ILE A 27 1.13 -0.54 3.77
N ASN A 28 0.14 -0.55 4.67
CA ASN A 28 -0.65 0.64 4.99
C ASN A 28 0.24 1.76 5.54
N PHE A 29 1.16 1.44 6.43
CA PHE A 29 2.12 2.41 6.98
C PHE A 29 3.04 2.98 5.90
N ALA A 30 3.61 2.12 5.05
CA ALA A 30 4.46 2.52 3.93
C ALA A 30 3.70 3.36 2.91
N ALA A 31 2.45 3.04 2.61
CA ALA A 31 1.59 3.80 1.72
C ALA A 31 1.29 5.19 2.27
N PHE A 32 0.99 5.31 3.57
CA PHE A 32 0.75 6.61 4.21
C PHE A 32 1.99 7.50 4.18
N LEU A 33 3.15 6.96 4.59
CA LEU A 33 4.42 7.70 4.54
C LEU A 33 4.84 8.05 3.11
N GLY A 34 4.76 7.08 2.21
CA GLY A 34 5.14 7.27 0.82
C GLY A 34 4.25 8.29 0.11
N ALA A 35 2.94 8.28 0.35
CA ALA A 35 2.02 9.27 -0.20
C ALA A 35 2.36 10.69 0.31
N GLY A 36 2.68 10.82 1.59
CA GLY A 36 3.14 12.10 2.16
C GLY A 36 4.42 12.60 1.51
N ILE A 37 5.43 11.73 1.36
CA ILE A 37 6.71 12.07 0.72
C ILE A 37 6.50 12.42 -0.76
N ALA A 38 5.71 11.64 -1.50
CA ALA A 38 5.41 11.90 -2.90
C ALA A 38 4.74 13.27 -3.09
N LEU A 39 3.81 13.63 -2.21
CA LEU A 39 3.16 14.94 -2.22
C LEU A 39 4.17 16.08 -1.96
N LEU A 40 5.09 15.90 -1.01
CA LEU A 40 6.14 16.89 -0.74
C LEU A 40 7.04 17.11 -1.96
N PHE A 41 7.50 16.03 -2.61
CA PHE A 41 8.30 16.14 -3.84
C PHE A 41 7.52 16.74 -5.01
N PHE A 42 6.22 16.46 -5.10
CA PHE A 42 5.36 17.08 -6.10
C PHE A 42 5.25 18.59 -5.90
N ILE A 43 5.01 19.04 -4.66
CA ILE A 43 4.98 20.47 -4.31
C ILE A 43 6.33 21.12 -4.58
N TRP A 44 7.43 20.46 -4.22
CA TRP A 44 8.78 20.96 -4.49
C TRP A 44 9.03 21.17 -5.99
N GLY A 45 8.68 20.18 -6.81
CA GLY A 45 8.76 20.29 -8.27
C GLY A 45 7.87 21.40 -8.83
N ALA A 46 6.67 21.58 -8.28
CA ALA A 46 5.74 22.64 -8.70
C ALA A 46 6.27 24.05 -8.38
N ILE A 47 6.82 24.25 -7.18
CA ILE A 47 7.46 25.52 -6.81
C ILE A 47 8.64 25.80 -7.74
N GLN A 48 9.50 24.80 -7.97
CA GLN A 48 10.64 24.93 -8.87
C GLN A 48 10.21 25.26 -10.31
N TYR A 49 9.09 24.70 -10.77
CA TYR A 49 8.53 24.97 -12.09
C TYR A 49 8.08 26.44 -12.23
N ILE A 50 7.38 26.97 -11.22
CA ILE A 50 6.95 28.38 -11.20
C ILE A 50 8.17 29.32 -11.14
N LEU A 51 9.18 28.98 -10.33
CA LEU A 51 10.40 29.77 -10.17
C LEU A 51 11.37 29.67 -11.36
N ALA A 52 11.24 28.68 -12.23
CA ALA A 52 12.11 28.51 -13.38
C ALA A 52 12.03 29.67 -14.38
N ALA A 53 10.95 30.47 -14.34
CA ALA A 53 10.79 31.73 -15.08
C ALA A 53 11.12 31.64 -16.59
N GLY A 54 10.90 30.47 -17.20
CA GLY A 54 11.16 30.24 -18.63
C GLY A 54 12.59 29.82 -18.98
N VAL A 55 13.48 29.64 -17.99
CA VAL A 55 14.79 29.01 -18.21
C VAL A 55 14.57 27.53 -18.51
N GLU A 56 14.90 27.12 -19.74
CA GLU A 56 14.57 25.81 -20.31
C GLU A 56 15.09 24.66 -19.43
N GLU A 57 16.35 24.73 -19.01
CA GLU A 57 17.00 23.72 -18.16
C GLU A 57 16.30 23.53 -16.80
N LYS A 58 15.94 24.64 -16.13
CA LYS A 58 15.26 24.61 -14.83
C LYS A 58 13.83 24.10 -14.96
N THR A 59 13.16 24.48 -16.04
CA THR A 59 11.80 24.06 -16.37
C THR A 59 11.75 22.55 -16.63
N GLU A 60 12.70 22.02 -17.40
CA GLU A 60 12.77 20.59 -17.69
C GLU A 60 13.05 19.77 -16.43
N THR A 61 13.99 20.23 -15.59
CA THR A 61 14.30 19.59 -14.30
C THR A 61 13.08 19.55 -13.38
N ALA A 62 12.35 20.67 -13.25
CA ALA A 62 11.15 20.75 -12.42
C ALA A 62 10.05 19.79 -12.91
N LYS A 63 9.82 19.74 -14.24
CA LYS A 63 8.87 18.79 -14.84
C LYS A 63 9.25 17.34 -14.57
N LYS A 64 10.54 16.97 -14.66
CA LYS A 64 11.01 15.62 -14.33
C LYS A 64 10.75 15.27 -12.86
N THR A 65 11.01 16.19 -11.94
CA THR A 65 10.71 15.98 -10.51
C THR A 65 9.22 15.73 -10.27
N MET A 66 8.35 16.55 -10.89
CA MET A 66 6.90 16.36 -10.78
C MET A 66 6.45 15.02 -11.40
N LEU A 67 7.03 14.63 -12.53
CA LEU A 67 6.73 13.37 -13.21
C LEU A 67 7.11 12.17 -12.34
N TYR A 68 8.30 12.17 -11.74
CA TYR A 68 8.74 11.08 -10.87
C TYR A 68 7.91 11.00 -9.59
N ALA A 69 7.53 12.14 -9.01
CA ALA A 69 6.61 12.17 -7.87
C ALA A 69 5.24 11.54 -8.24
N LEU A 70 4.72 11.88 -9.42
CA LEU A 70 3.45 11.32 -9.91
C LEU A 70 3.54 9.82 -10.19
N ILE A 71 4.62 9.36 -10.83
CA ILE A 71 4.86 7.93 -11.07
C ILE A 71 4.92 7.17 -9.74
N GLY A 72 5.64 7.70 -8.74
CA GLY A 72 5.71 7.09 -7.41
C GLY A 72 4.33 6.96 -6.76
N LEU A 73 3.47 7.97 -6.89
CA LEU A 73 2.10 7.92 -6.39
C LEU A 73 1.27 6.85 -7.10
N VAL A 74 1.35 6.78 -8.44
CA VAL A 74 0.63 5.76 -9.23
C VAL A 74 1.05 4.35 -8.85
N VAL A 75 2.37 4.11 -8.68
CA VAL A 75 2.90 2.81 -8.26
C VAL A 75 2.40 2.42 -6.88
N MET A 76 2.34 3.36 -5.92
CA MET A 76 1.79 3.08 -4.60
C MET A 76 0.31 2.71 -4.63
N LEU A 77 -0.49 3.42 -5.42
CA LEU A 77 -1.91 3.11 -5.60
C LEU A 77 -2.09 1.73 -6.24
N ALA A 78 -1.30 1.39 -7.26
CA ALA A 78 -1.33 0.08 -7.90
C ALA A 78 -0.95 -1.04 -6.91
N ALA A 79 0.10 -0.84 -6.10
CA ALA A 79 0.50 -1.80 -5.08
C ALA A 79 -0.60 -2.05 -4.05
N TYR A 80 -1.28 -1.00 -3.58
CA TYR A 80 -2.39 -1.13 -2.64
C TYR A 80 -3.55 -1.98 -3.22
N VAL A 81 -3.92 -1.72 -4.48
CA VAL A 81 -4.99 -2.45 -5.16
C VAL A 81 -4.62 -3.93 -5.35
N ILE A 82 -3.40 -4.22 -5.82
CA ILE A 82 -2.93 -5.59 -6.07
C ILE A 82 -2.89 -6.37 -4.76
N VAL A 83 -2.36 -5.78 -3.69
CA VAL A 83 -2.27 -6.41 -2.38
C VAL A 83 -3.66 -6.70 -1.81
N GLY A 84 -4.58 -5.73 -1.89
CA GLY A 84 -5.97 -5.93 -1.48
C GLY A 84 -6.67 -7.04 -2.26
N TYR A 85 -6.36 -7.17 -3.56
CA TYR A 85 -6.87 -8.26 -4.39
C TYR A 85 -6.32 -9.62 -3.92
N VAL A 86 -5.02 -9.72 -3.67
CA VAL A 86 -4.39 -10.96 -3.15
C VAL A 86 -4.98 -11.35 -1.79
N PHE A 87 -5.18 -10.40 -0.87
CA PHE A 87 -5.76 -10.69 0.43
C PHE A 87 -7.21 -11.21 0.35
N ARG A 88 -8.00 -10.68 -0.58
CA ARG A 88 -9.38 -11.14 -0.78
C ARG A 88 -9.44 -12.58 -1.28
N GLU A 89 -8.53 -12.97 -2.17
CA GLU A 89 -8.45 -14.34 -2.70
C GLU A 89 -7.75 -15.30 -1.72
N ALA A 90 -6.86 -14.81 -0.86
CA ALA A 90 -6.15 -15.61 0.15
C ALA A 90 -7.05 -16.11 1.30
N GLY A 91 -8.34 -15.79 1.29
CA GLY A 91 -9.31 -16.35 2.24
C GLY A 91 -9.19 -15.80 3.66
N VAL A 92 -8.64 -14.60 3.83
CA VAL A 92 -8.75 -13.83 5.08
C VAL A 92 -10.23 -13.50 5.29
N ALA A 93 -10.96 -14.47 5.82
CA ALA A 93 -12.36 -14.35 6.12
C ALA A 93 -12.49 -13.29 7.21
N ASN A 94 -13.31 -12.27 6.96
CA ASN A 94 -13.81 -11.45 8.04
C ASN A 94 -14.32 -12.40 9.15
N PRO A 95 -13.91 -12.21 10.42
CA PRO A 95 -14.41 -13.06 11.49
C PRO A 95 -15.94 -13.05 11.41
N PRO A 96 -16.62 -14.19 11.54
CA PRO A 96 -18.07 -14.22 11.49
C PRO A 96 -18.59 -13.22 12.51
N THR A 97 -19.11 -12.09 12.03
CA THR A 97 -19.76 -11.11 12.90
C THR A 97 -20.86 -11.88 13.60
N PRO A 98 -20.89 -11.90 14.94
CA PRO A 98 -21.92 -12.62 15.66
C PRO A 98 -23.27 -12.18 15.09
N SER A 99 -23.99 -13.14 14.52
CA SER A 99 -25.34 -12.92 14.02
C SER A 99 -26.13 -12.24 15.13
N PRO A 100 -26.85 -11.14 14.89
CA PRO A 100 -27.82 -10.68 15.86
C PRO A 100 -28.76 -11.84 16.16
N SER A 101 -28.75 -12.28 17.42
CA SER A 101 -29.66 -13.30 17.93
C SER A 101 -31.08 -12.73 17.88
N PRO A 102 -32.08 -13.48 17.40
CA PRO A 102 -33.48 -13.11 17.59
C PRO A 102 -33.87 -13.11 19.08
#